data_AF-H2J7J1-F1
#
_entry.id   AF-H2J7J1-F1
#
_cell.length_a   1.000
_cell.length_b   1.000
_cell.length_c   1.000
_cell.angle_alpha   90.00
_cell.angle_beta   90.00
_cell.angle_gamma   90.00
#
_symmetry.space_group_name_H-M   'P 1'
#
loop_
_entity.id
_entity.type
_entity.pdbx_description
1 polymer ?
#
loop_
_entity_poly.entity_id
_entity_poly.type
_entity_poly.pdbx_seq_one_letter_code
_entity_poly.pdbx_strand_id
1 'polypeptide(L)'
;MLRELAREDKIIKFFSANYEKMYFFNVMMSDFDLKKAERRLLNSEDGKDMNYNISPFYLARKKLITELFKKTKNFKEFVFNYFKLSDEEMKIFDVFLRNCVRYDIKWPITPYPKGKVRDFAIKYGFGQKHVVLGYYSFEDDERILLDDIIDRFL
;
A
#
# COMPACT_ATOMS: atom_id res chain seq x y z
N MET A 1 -9.17 -39.49 5.86
CA MET A 1 -9.99 -38.78 4.86
C MET A 1 -9.83 -37.27 5.09
N LEU A 2 -8.87 -36.63 4.42
CA LEU A 2 -8.63 -35.20 4.56
C LEU A 2 -9.78 -34.46 3.86
N ARG A 3 -10.68 -33.87 4.66
CA ARG A 3 -11.69 -32.94 4.14
C ARG A 3 -10.94 -31.79 3.47
N GLU A 4 -11.16 -31.61 2.16
CA GLU A 4 -10.77 -30.38 1.50
C GLU A 4 -11.45 -29.22 2.24
N LEU A 5 -10.66 -28.45 2.99
CA LEU A 5 -11.11 -27.21 3.60
C LEU A 5 -11.68 -26.33 2.48
N ALA A 6 -12.93 -25.87 2.67
CA ALA A 6 -13.58 -24.94 1.77
C ALA A 6 -12.64 -23.75 1.50
N ARG A 7 -12.67 -23.21 0.28
CA ARG A 7 -11.76 -22.13 -0.14
C ARG A 7 -11.76 -20.95 0.85
N GLU A 8 -12.90 -20.68 1.46
CA GLU A 8 -13.08 -19.66 2.51
C GLU A 8 -12.32 -19.99 3.81
N ASP A 9 -12.35 -21.22 4.30
CA ASP A 9 -11.60 -21.64 5.49
C ASP A 9 -10.08 -21.54 5.29
N LYS A 10 -9.60 -21.84 4.08
CA LYS A 10 -8.19 -21.66 3.72
C LYS A 10 -7.79 -20.19 3.73
N ILE A 11 -8.67 -19.31 3.25
CA ILE A 11 -8.46 -17.86 3.23
C ILE A 11 -8.47 -17.30 4.66
N ILE A 12 -9.44 -17.67 5.49
CA ILE A 12 -9.53 -17.25 6.89
C ILE A 12 -8.28 -17.70 7.65
N LYS A 13 -7.89 -18.98 7.52
CA LYS A 13 -6.72 -19.52 8.20
C LYS A 13 -5.41 -18.85 7.75
N PHE A 14 -5.31 -18.50 6.46
CA PHE A 14 -4.18 -17.74 5.92
C PHE A 14 -4.10 -16.33 6.51
N PHE A 15 -5.22 -15.59 6.55
CA PHE A 15 -5.26 -14.25 7.13
C PHE A 15 -5.00 -14.27 8.65
N SER A 16 -5.57 -15.23 9.38
CA SER A 16 -5.33 -15.40 10.81
C SER A 16 -3.86 -15.73 11.12
N ALA A 17 -3.22 -16.59 10.32
CA ALA A 17 -1.82 -16.96 10.52
C ALA A 17 -0.84 -15.83 10.20
N ASN A 18 -1.23 -14.91 9.31
CA ASN A 18 -0.39 -13.78 8.89
C ASN A 18 -0.81 -12.46 9.54
N TYR A 19 -1.72 -12.47 10.52
CA TYR A 19 -2.33 -11.27 11.12
C TYR A 19 -1.30 -10.23 11.56
N GLU A 20 -0.17 -10.65 12.15
CA GLU A 20 0.91 -9.74 12.55
C GLU A 20 1.68 -9.15 11.36
N LYS A 21 1.87 -9.93 10.28
CA LYS A 21 2.43 -9.45 9.00
C LYS A 21 1.47 -8.54 8.24
N MET A 22 0.18 -8.60 8.54
CA MET A 22 -0.83 -7.69 7.99
C MET A 22 -0.78 -6.30 8.62
N TYR A 23 0.21 -5.95 9.45
CA TYR A 23 0.27 -4.66 10.17
C TYR A 23 -0.09 -3.47 9.27
N PHE A 24 0.48 -3.38 8.07
CA PHE A 24 0.12 -2.38 7.08
C PHE A 24 -1.38 -2.38 6.78
N PHE A 25 -1.97 -3.51 6.38
CA PHE A 25 -3.41 -3.62 6.08
C PHE A 25 -4.32 -3.43 7.30
N ASN A 26 -3.95 -3.93 8.48
CA ASN A 26 -4.69 -3.74 9.72
C ASN A 26 -4.70 -2.26 10.14
N VAL A 27 -3.55 -1.59 9.97
CA VAL A 27 -3.44 -0.14 10.12
C VAL A 27 -4.31 0.58 9.09
N MET A 28 -4.33 0.14 7.83
CA MET A 28 -5.11 0.75 6.75
C MET A 28 -6.63 0.57 6.92
N MET A 29 -7.07 -0.58 7.44
CA MET A 29 -8.49 -0.98 7.56
C MET A 29 -9.12 -0.67 8.91
N SER A 30 -8.34 -0.23 9.91
CA SER A 30 -8.91 0.25 11.18
C SER A 30 -9.75 1.52 10.96
N ASP A 31 -10.99 1.51 11.43
CA ASP A 31 -11.92 2.65 11.36
C ASP A 31 -11.29 3.88 12.03
N PHE A 32 -10.92 4.89 11.23
CA PHE A 32 -10.33 6.12 11.73
C PHE A 32 -11.03 7.33 11.12
N ASP A 33 -11.50 8.24 11.99
CA ASP A 33 -12.18 9.47 11.57
C ASP A 33 -11.16 10.54 11.13
N LEU A 34 -10.90 10.57 9.83
CA LEU A 34 -10.00 11.52 9.18
C LEU A 34 -10.39 12.99 9.44
N LYS A 35 -11.69 13.31 9.50
CA LYS A 35 -12.16 14.68 9.77
C LYS A 35 -11.86 15.12 11.20
N LYS A 36 -11.77 14.17 12.13
CA LYS A 36 -11.36 14.42 13.53
C LYS A 36 -9.87 14.76 13.60
N ALA A 37 -9.04 14.11 12.78
CA ALA A 37 -7.60 14.40 12.70
C ALA A 37 -7.25 15.72 12.01
N GLU A 38 -7.89 16.00 10.87
CA GLU A 38 -7.70 17.26 10.14
C GLU A 38 -8.10 18.47 11.01
N ARG A 39 -9.17 18.35 11.80
CA ARG A 39 -9.58 19.39 12.78
C ARG A 39 -8.53 19.63 13.88
N ARG A 40 -7.88 18.59 14.40
CA ARG A 40 -6.81 18.70 15.42
C ARG A 40 -5.55 19.36 14.90
N LEU A 41 -5.25 19.20 13.61
CA LEU A 41 -4.12 19.87 12.95
C LEU A 41 -4.35 21.36 12.76
N LEU A 42 -5.60 21.74 12.46
CA LEU A 42 -5.99 23.11 12.13
C LEU A 42 -6.34 23.94 13.38
N ASN A 43 -6.77 23.29 14.46
CA ASN A 43 -7.08 23.93 15.73
C ASN A 43 -6.17 23.35 16.83
N SER A 44 -5.14 24.10 17.23
CA SER A 44 -4.20 23.72 18.30
C SER A 44 -4.76 23.91 19.71
N GLU A 45 -5.97 24.43 19.85
CA GLU A 45 -6.61 24.66 21.13
C GLU A 45 -7.96 23.91 21.18
N ASP A 46 -8.15 23.21 22.30
CA ASP A 46 -9.32 22.46 22.73
C ASP A 46 -9.44 20.97 22.34
N GLY A 47 -9.33 20.15 23.39
CA GLY A 47 -9.93 18.83 23.44
C GLY A 47 -9.09 17.84 24.24
N LYS A 48 -9.32 17.80 25.55
CA LYS A 48 -9.03 16.64 26.40
C LYS A 48 -9.79 15.42 25.84
N ASP A 49 -9.16 14.68 24.93
CA ASP A 49 -9.67 13.41 24.40
C ASP A 49 -8.54 12.39 24.56
N MET A 50 -8.67 11.54 25.58
CA MET A 50 -7.69 10.52 25.93
C MET A 50 -7.47 9.49 24.80
N ASN A 51 -6.22 9.04 24.70
CA ASN A 51 -5.77 7.73 24.20
C ASN A 51 -5.48 7.44 22.72
N TYR A 52 -5.26 8.43 21.84
CA TYR A 52 -4.56 8.13 20.57
C TYR A 52 -3.58 9.24 20.17
N ASN A 53 -2.33 9.08 20.59
CA ASN A 53 -1.20 9.96 20.26
C ASN A 53 -0.63 9.61 18.86
N ILE A 54 -1.49 9.62 17.84
CA ILE A 54 -1.07 9.25 16.48
C ILE A 54 -0.63 10.50 15.73
N SER A 55 0.61 10.48 15.23
CA SER A 55 1.19 11.60 14.48
C SER A 55 0.31 11.99 13.28
N PRO A 56 0.05 13.29 13.05
CA PRO A 56 -0.64 13.76 11.86
C PRO A 56 -0.03 13.31 10.53
N PHE A 57 1.30 13.13 10.52
CA PHE A 57 2.04 12.61 9.38
C PHE A 57 1.68 11.16 9.07
N TYR A 58 1.47 10.34 10.10
CA TYR A 58 1.00 8.96 9.96
C TYR A 58 -0.41 8.91 9.37
N LEU A 59 -1.28 9.84 9.77
CA LEU A 59 -2.66 9.92 9.28
C LEU A 59 -2.75 10.35 7.82
N ALA A 60 -1.95 11.35 7.42
CA ALA A 60 -1.85 11.75 6.02
C ALA A 60 -1.35 10.59 5.14
N ARG A 61 -0.33 9.85 5.61
CA ARG A 61 0.19 8.67 4.89
C ARG A 61 -0.84 7.55 4.76
N LYS A 62 -1.59 7.26 5.82
CA LYS A 62 -2.70 6.29 5.77
C LYS A 62 -3.74 6.73 4.74
N LYS A 63 -4.19 7.99 4.75
CA LYS A 63 -5.14 8.53 3.76
C LYS A 63 -4.64 8.31 2.33
N LEU A 64 -3.39 8.66 2.05
CA LEU A 64 -2.78 8.51 0.72
C LEU A 64 -2.82 7.05 0.24
N ILE A 65 -2.40 6.10 1.09
CA ILE A 65 -2.46 4.68 0.74
C ILE A 65 -3.91 4.21 0.55
N THR A 66 -4.87 4.72 1.34
CA THR A 66 -6.28 4.34 1.18
C THR A 66 -6.81 4.82 -0.16
N GLU A 67 -6.46 6.05 -0.56
CA GLU A 67 -6.82 6.59 -1.89
C GLU A 67 -6.20 5.76 -3.03
N LEU A 68 -4.96 5.30 -2.89
CA LEU A 68 -4.32 4.41 -3.86
C LEU A 68 -5.13 3.13 -4.07
N PHE A 69 -5.61 2.53 -2.97
CA PHE A 69 -6.32 1.26 -3.01
C PHE A 69 -7.83 1.35 -3.32
N LYS A 70 -8.45 2.52 -3.16
CA LYS A 70 -9.89 2.73 -3.46
C LYS A 70 -10.28 2.39 -4.91
N LYS A 71 -9.36 2.56 -5.86
CA LYS A 71 -9.60 2.34 -7.29
C LYS A 71 -8.81 1.16 -7.86
N THR A 72 -8.19 0.37 -6.98
CA THR A 72 -7.32 -0.74 -7.39
C THR A 72 -8.12 -1.85 -8.05
N LYS A 73 -7.66 -2.25 -9.23
CA LYS A 73 -8.12 -3.45 -9.92
C LYS A 73 -7.42 -4.67 -9.33
N ASN A 74 -8.04 -5.84 -9.40
CA ASN A 74 -7.43 -7.11 -8.96
C ASN A 74 -6.93 -7.08 -7.49
N PHE A 75 -7.61 -6.33 -6.61
CA PHE A 75 -7.16 -6.10 -5.23
C PHE A 75 -6.93 -7.39 -4.43
N LYS A 76 -7.78 -8.42 -4.59
CA LYS A 76 -7.59 -9.71 -3.90
C LYS A 76 -6.29 -10.41 -4.32
N GLU A 77 -5.97 -10.38 -5.60
CA GLU A 77 -4.73 -10.95 -6.14
C GLU A 77 -3.52 -10.13 -5.68
N PHE A 78 -3.63 -8.80 -5.71
CA PHE A 78 -2.60 -7.90 -5.18
C PHE A 78 -2.25 -8.26 -3.73
N VAL A 79 -3.26 -8.37 -2.87
CA VAL A 79 -3.09 -8.72 -1.46
C VAL A 79 -2.47 -10.11 -1.31
N PHE A 80 -2.92 -11.08 -2.11
CA PHE A 80 -2.36 -12.43 -2.07
C PHE A 80 -0.87 -12.47 -2.46
N ASN A 81 -0.48 -11.76 -3.51
CA ASN A 81 0.92 -11.69 -3.95
C ASN A 81 1.78 -10.91 -2.96
N TYR A 82 1.23 -9.85 -2.36
CA TYR A 82 1.89 -9.09 -1.29
C TYR A 82 2.25 -9.97 -0.08
N PHE A 83 1.36 -10.85 0.36
CA PHE A 83 1.63 -11.73 1.49
C PHE A 83 2.59 -12.89 1.19
N LYS A 84 2.98 -13.09 -0.08
CA LYS A 84 4.04 -14.05 -0.44
C LYS A 84 5.44 -13.45 -0.35
N LEU A 85 5.54 -12.13 -0.24
CA LEU A 85 6.82 -11.45 -0.10
C LEU A 85 7.44 -11.79 1.27
N SER A 86 8.77 -11.89 1.29
CA SER A 86 9.53 -11.92 2.54
C SER A 86 9.45 -10.56 3.25
N ASP A 87 9.80 -10.54 4.54
CA ASP A 87 9.69 -9.32 5.34
C ASP A 87 10.54 -8.16 4.78
N GLU A 88 11.67 -8.47 4.15
CA GLU A 88 12.53 -7.46 3.51
C GLU A 88 11.93 -6.93 2.20
N GLU A 89 11.39 -7.83 1.38
CA GLU A 89 10.70 -7.45 0.14
C GLU A 89 9.44 -6.62 0.42
N MET A 90 8.69 -6.96 1.49
CA MET A 90 7.55 -6.17 1.92
C MET A 90 7.96 -4.75 2.28
N LYS A 91 9.09 -4.54 2.98
CA LYS A 91 9.57 -3.19 3.31
C LYS A 91 9.88 -2.37 2.07
N ILE A 92 10.58 -2.96 1.10
CA ILE A 92 10.93 -2.31 -0.17
C ILE A 92 9.67 -1.96 -0.95
N PHE A 93 8.75 -2.93 -1.08
CA PHE A 93 7.51 -2.72 -1.81
C PHE A 93 6.60 -1.69 -1.13
N ASP A 94 6.59 -1.64 0.20
CA ASP A 94 5.92 -0.60 0.96
C ASP A 94 6.50 0.80 0.70
N VAL A 95 7.84 0.94 0.60
CA VAL A 95 8.48 2.20 0.17
C VAL A 95 8.00 2.57 -1.23
N PHE A 96 7.96 1.61 -2.14
CA PHE A 96 7.52 1.82 -3.50
C PHE A 96 6.06 2.31 -3.58
N LEU A 97 5.13 1.63 -2.91
CA LEU A 97 3.73 2.04 -2.86
C LEU A 97 3.57 3.43 -2.24
N ARG A 98 4.31 3.74 -1.16
CA ARG A 98 4.33 5.09 -0.57
C ARG A 98 4.83 6.14 -1.56
N ASN A 99 5.89 5.85 -2.31
CA ASN A 99 6.43 6.77 -3.29
C ASN A 99 5.47 6.96 -4.47
N CYS A 100 4.75 5.91 -4.88
CA CYS A 100 3.66 6.05 -5.87
C CYS A 100 2.66 7.13 -5.42
N VAL A 101 2.19 7.07 -4.17
CA VAL A 101 1.21 8.08 -3.71
C VAL A 101 1.84 9.45 -3.44
N ARG A 102 3.09 9.50 -2.97
CA ARG A 102 3.80 10.77 -2.76
C ARG A 102 3.83 11.64 -4.02
N TYR A 103 3.92 11.00 -5.18
CA TYR A 103 3.97 11.68 -6.46
C TYR A 103 2.60 11.88 -7.13
N ASP A 104 1.49 11.64 -6.42
CA ASP A 104 0.13 12.03 -6.80
C ASP A 104 -0.09 13.54 -6.62
N ILE A 105 0.80 14.31 -7.25
CA ILE A 105 0.82 15.77 -7.29
C ILE A 105 0.92 16.17 -8.76
N LYS A 106 0.39 17.36 -9.11
CA LYS A 106 0.52 17.91 -10.46
C LYS A 106 1.97 18.27 -10.77
N TRP A 107 2.74 17.30 -11.23
CA TRP A 107 4.07 17.54 -11.80
C TRP A 107 3.96 18.01 -13.26
N PRO A 108 4.83 18.93 -13.72
CA PRO A 108 4.90 19.36 -15.12
C PRO A 108 5.42 18.27 -16.06
N ILE A 109 6.01 17.21 -15.50
CA ILE A 109 6.49 16.04 -16.24
C ILE A 109 5.42 14.95 -16.29
N THR A 110 5.33 14.25 -17.42
CA THR A 110 4.44 13.09 -17.59
C THR A 110 5.28 11.91 -18.07
N PRO A 111 6.04 11.27 -17.17
CA PRO A 111 6.80 10.08 -17.51
C PRO A 111 5.84 8.94 -17.86
N TYR A 112 6.14 8.25 -18.96
CA TYR A 112 5.40 7.08 -19.40
C TYR A 112 6.22 5.82 -19.09
N PRO A 113 5.77 4.94 -18.19
CA PRO A 113 6.44 3.69 -17.93
C PRO A 113 6.41 2.79 -19.17
N LYS A 114 7.42 1.93 -19.29
CA LYS A 114 7.50 0.87 -20.30
C LYS A 114 7.69 -0.49 -19.62
N GLY A 115 7.41 -1.57 -20.34
CA GLY A 115 7.59 -2.93 -19.86
C GLY A 115 6.83 -3.23 -18.57
N LYS A 116 7.45 -4.02 -17.69
CA LYS A 116 6.85 -4.53 -16.45
C LYS A 116 6.20 -3.46 -15.57
N VAL A 117 6.81 -2.28 -15.44
CA VAL A 117 6.29 -1.17 -14.62
C VAL A 117 4.96 -0.64 -15.17
N ARG A 118 4.83 -0.55 -16.50
CA ARG A 118 3.59 -0.13 -17.16
C ARG A 118 2.52 -1.19 -16.98
N ASP A 119 2.89 -2.45 -17.19
CA ASP A 119 1.95 -3.56 -17.18
C ASP A 119 1.41 -3.77 -15.75
N PHE A 120 2.24 -3.57 -14.73
CA PHE A 120 1.85 -3.57 -13.32
C PHE A 120 0.85 -2.45 -13.01
N ALA A 121 1.16 -1.22 -13.46
CA ALA A 121 0.27 -0.08 -13.27
C ALA A 121 -1.11 -0.33 -13.90
N ILE A 122 -1.15 -0.90 -15.10
CA ILE A 122 -2.40 -1.22 -15.80
C ILE A 122 -3.16 -2.35 -15.08
N LYS A 123 -2.47 -3.44 -14.72
CA LYS A 123 -3.06 -4.62 -14.06
C LYS A 123 -3.75 -4.26 -12.75
N TYR A 124 -3.15 -3.39 -11.95
CA TYR A 124 -3.70 -2.98 -10.65
C TYR A 124 -4.44 -1.63 -10.69
N GLY A 125 -4.55 -0.99 -11.85
CA GLY A 125 -5.27 0.27 -12.01
C GLY A 125 -4.62 1.45 -11.29
N PHE A 126 -3.30 1.42 -11.10
CA PHE A 126 -2.54 2.54 -10.57
C PHE A 126 -2.23 3.57 -11.66
N GLY A 127 -2.13 4.84 -11.27
CA GLY A 127 -1.72 5.91 -12.18
C GLY A 127 -0.30 5.66 -12.69
N GLN A 128 -0.13 5.49 -14.00
CA GLN A 128 1.16 5.15 -14.62
C GLN A 128 2.29 6.11 -14.22
N LYS A 129 1.98 7.41 -14.15
CA LYS A 129 2.90 8.45 -13.67
C LYS A 129 3.35 8.23 -12.23
N HIS A 130 2.46 7.78 -11.36
CA HIS A 130 2.75 7.53 -9.94
C HIS A 130 3.67 6.33 -9.80
N VAL A 131 3.33 5.25 -10.49
CA VAL A 131 4.11 4.01 -10.51
C VAL A 131 5.52 4.26 -11.04
N VAL A 132 5.67 4.99 -12.14
CA VAL A 132 6.99 5.23 -12.73
C VAL A 132 7.85 6.15 -11.86
N LEU A 133 7.27 7.17 -11.22
CA LEU A 133 8.01 8.04 -10.29
C LEU A 133 8.36 7.31 -9.00
N GLY A 134 7.48 6.42 -8.51
CA GLY A 134 7.78 5.52 -7.40
C GLY A 134 8.90 4.55 -7.75
N TYR A 135 8.88 3.98 -8.95
CA TYR A 135 9.90 3.04 -9.42
C TYR A 135 11.29 3.68 -9.56
N TYR A 136 11.38 4.83 -10.23
CA TYR A 136 12.64 5.55 -10.40
C TYR A 136 13.12 6.30 -9.15
N SER A 137 12.44 6.13 -8.01
CA SER A 137 12.94 6.66 -6.72
C SER A 137 13.93 5.72 -6.02
N PHE A 138 14.10 4.50 -6.53
CA PHE A 138 15.08 3.52 -6.07
C PHE A 138 16.31 3.55 -6.97
N GLU A 139 17.49 3.33 -6.39
CA GLU A 139 18.77 3.27 -7.12
C GLU A 139 19.24 1.83 -7.34
N ASP A 140 19.93 1.61 -8.46
CA ASP A 140 20.67 0.39 -8.84
C ASP A 140 20.14 -0.92 -8.24
N ASP A 141 20.80 -1.44 -7.19
CA ASP A 141 20.50 -2.74 -6.59
C ASP A 141 19.10 -2.81 -5.97
N GLU A 142 18.62 -1.71 -5.37
CA GLU A 142 17.26 -1.66 -4.81
C GLU A 142 16.21 -1.74 -5.92
N ARG A 143 16.52 -1.18 -7.09
CA ARG A 143 15.64 -1.24 -8.26
C ARG A 143 15.61 -2.63 -8.87
N ILE A 144 16.71 -3.38 -8.85
CA ILE A 144 16.74 -4.80 -9.26
C ILE A 144 15.83 -5.63 -8.36
N LEU A 145 15.91 -5.44 -7.04
CA LEU A 145 15.04 -6.13 -6.09
C LEU A 145 13.57 -5.75 -6.29
N LEU A 146 13.27 -4.47 -6.53
CA LEU A 146 11.92 -4.02 -6.86
C LEU A 146 11.41 -4.62 -8.18
N ASP A 147 12.26 -4.78 -9.18
CA ASP A 147 11.94 -5.44 -10.45
C ASP A 147 11.48 -6.89 -10.22
N ASP A 148 12.24 -7.65 -9.42
CA ASP A 148 11.90 -9.04 -9.07
C ASP A 148 10.61 -9.14 -8.24
N ILE A 149 10.33 -8.13 -7.43
CA ILE A 149 9.05 -8.02 -6.73
C ILE A 149 7.94 -7.76 -7.75
N ILE A 150 8.07 -6.75 -8.62
CA ILE A 150 7.05 -6.40 -9.62
C ILE A 150 6.73 -7.58 -10.54
N ASP A 151 7.74 -8.35 -10.96
CA ASP A 151 7.52 -9.52 -11.83
C ASP A 151 6.64 -10.60 -11.16
N ARG A 152 6.67 -10.74 -9.83
CA ARG A 152 5.77 -11.65 -9.09
C ARG A 152 4.32 -11.17 -9.02
N PHE A 153 4.08 -9.91 -9.36
CA PHE A 153 2.75 -9.33 -9.43
C PHE A 153 2.20 -9.30 -10.87
N LEU A 154 2.97 -9.70 -11.88
CA LEU A 154 2.53 -9.80 -13.28
C LEU A 154 2.04 -11.21 -13.62
#